data_AF-A0A3S3NQD2-F1
#
_entry.id   AF-A0A3S3NQD2-F1
#
_cell.length_a   1.000
_cell.length_b   1.000
_cell.length_c   1.000
_cell.angle_alpha   90.00
_cell.angle_beta   90.00
_cell.angle_gamma   90.00
#
_symmetry.space_group_name_H-M   'P 1'
#
loop_
_entity.id
_entity.type
_entity.pdbx_description
1 polymer ?
#
loop_
_entity_poly.entity_id
_entity_poly.type
_entity_poly.pdbx_seq_one_letter_code
_entity_poly.pdbx_strand_id
1 'polypeptide(L)'
;VYHGYPEEGVNGIIEGYWDNSFQTPSEFNGLKAEDPVFWTGSADILEKYYKNNGTKIGFGQCWVFAGVLLSMLRALGIPSRPITVALSGLALDNDLTIDYELKEGELELLDEKNRLWLYHAWVQASMQRLDMGTRYAGWQEVDPTYAKGPVSHRSIHESEINSTDLAYFYAAVNADEAVWKNGTLLEISTK
;
A
#
# COMPACT_ATOMS: atom_id res chain seq x y z
N VAL A 1 3.11 -15.47 7.91
CA VAL A 1 2.35 -14.38 8.56
C VAL A 1 3.03 -13.08 8.18
N TYR A 2 2.45 -12.34 7.24
CA TYR A 2 3.02 -11.09 6.73
C TYR A 2 2.79 -9.96 7.77
N HIS A 3 3.83 -9.57 8.49
CA HIS A 3 3.79 -8.36 9.32
C HIS A 3 3.60 -7.14 8.40
N GLY A 4 2.47 -6.45 8.51
CA GLY A 4 2.12 -5.28 7.70
C GLY A 4 0.70 -5.32 7.15
N TYR A 5 0.15 -6.50 6.85
CA TYR A 5 -1.27 -6.61 6.51
C TYR A 5 -2.15 -6.29 7.72
N PRO A 6 -3.38 -5.77 7.51
CA PRO A 6 -4.33 -5.57 8.60
C PRO A 6 -4.45 -6.84 9.46
N GLU A 7 -4.66 -6.66 10.76
CA GLU A 7 -4.68 -7.72 11.77
C GLU A 7 -5.45 -8.97 11.32
N GLU A 8 -4.92 -10.15 11.64
CA GLU A 8 -5.62 -11.42 11.43
C GLU A 8 -7.01 -11.34 12.07
N GLY A 9 -8.07 -11.39 11.25
CA GLY A 9 -9.46 -11.31 11.70
C GLY A 9 -10.28 -10.17 11.11
N VAL A 10 -9.68 -9.21 10.40
CA VAL A 10 -10.45 -8.20 9.65
C VAL A 10 -11.02 -8.85 8.38
N ASN A 11 -12.36 -8.97 8.30
CA ASN A 11 -13.03 -9.45 7.10
C ASN A 11 -12.99 -8.38 6.00
N GLY A 12 -11.94 -8.42 5.17
CA GLY A 12 -11.78 -7.58 3.99
C GLY A 12 -12.67 -8.02 2.82
N ILE A 13 -12.87 -7.13 1.85
CA ILE A 13 -13.68 -7.40 0.65
C ILE A 13 -12.98 -8.38 -0.29
N ILE A 14 -11.68 -8.15 -0.53
CA ILE A 14 -10.86 -8.92 -1.47
C ILE A 14 -9.53 -9.29 -0.81
N GLU A 15 -9.05 -10.50 -1.06
CA GLU A 15 -7.75 -10.99 -0.62
C GLU A 15 -6.66 -10.56 -1.60
N GLY A 16 -5.48 -10.27 -1.08
CA GLY A 16 -4.39 -9.84 -1.92
C GLY A 16 -3.50 -11.00 -2.40
N TYR A 17 -2.90 -10.86 -3.59
CA TYR A 17 -2.00 -11.85 -4.15
C TYR A 17 -0.92 -11.15 -4.99
N TRP A 18 0.35 -11.28 -4.58
CA TRP A 18 1.50 -10.61 -5.20
C TRP A 18 2.52 -11.58 -5.81
N ASP A 19 2.24 -12.87 -5.76
CA ASP A 19 3.05 -13.86 -6.46
C ASP A 19 2.76 -13.82 -7.97
N ASN A 20 3.45 -14.66 -8.74
CA ASN A 20 3.35 -14.69 -10.18
C ASN A 20 1.90 -14.88 -10.66
N SER A 21 1.44 -14.04 -11.60
CA SER A 21 0.09 -14.11 -12.19
C SER A 21 -0.24 -15.46 -12.83
N PHE A 22 0.78 -16.18 -13.35
CA PHE A 22 0.58 -17.54 -13.87
C PHE A 22 0.28 -18.59 -12.79
N GLN A 23 0.43 -18.21 -11.51
CA GLN A 23 0.21 -19.07 -10.35
C GLN A 23 -0.99 -18.63 -9.52
N THR A 24 -1.71 -17.56 -9.90
CA THR A 24 -2.89 -17.10 -9.18
C THR A 24 -3.90 -18.25 -9.05
N PRO A 25 -4.30 -18.63 -7.82
CA PRO A 25 -5.24 -19.71 -7.62
C PRO A 25 -6.56 -19.43 -8.34
N SER A 26 -7.13 -20.44 -9.00
CA SER A 26 -8.43 -20.32 -9.66
C SER A 26 -9.61 -20.27 -8.68
N GLU A 27 -9.38 -20.59 -7.42
CA GLU A 27 -10.37 -20.63 -6.35
C GLU A 27 -9.80 -20.06 -5.04
N PHE A 28 -10.65 -19.38 -4.28
CA PHE A 28 -10.34 -18.84 -2.96
C PHE A 28 -11.61 -18.80 -2.11
N ASN A 29 -11.55 -19.26 -0.86
CA ASN A 29 -12.72 -19.37 0.04
C ASN A 29 -13.93 -20.11 -0.58
N GLY A 30 -13.68 -21.12 -1.42
CA GLY A 30 -14.74 -21.87 -2.12
C GLY A 30 -15.44 -21.10 -3.23
N LEU A 31 -14.90 -19.94 -3.64
CA LEU A 31 -15.38 -19.11 -4.73
C LEU A 31 -14.37 -19.14 -5.87
N LYS A 32 -14.85 -19.07 -7.12
CA LYS A 32 -13.97 -18.81 -8.27
C LYS A 32 -13.20 -17.51 -8.02
N ALA A 33 -11.89 -17.56 -8.06
CA ALA A 33 -11.02 -16.40 -7.93
C ALA A 33 -10.65 -15.83 -9.30
N GLU A 34 -10.20 -14.59 -9.32
CA GLU A 34 -9.77 -13.87 -10.51
C GLU A 34 -8.33 -13.39 -10.30
N ASP A 35 -7.53 -13.42 -11.36
CA ASP A 35 -6.21 -12.78 -11.30
C ASP A 35 -6.38 -11.26 -11.11
N PRO A 36 -5.59 -10.61 -10.24
CA PRO A 36 -5.66 -9.17 -10.02
C PRO A 36 -5.68 -8.34 -11.32
N VAL A 37 -5.00 -8.79 -12.39
CA VAL A 37 -4.90 -8.05 -13.66
C VAL A 37 -6.19 -8.07 -14.50
N PHE A 38 -7.11 -9.00 -14.25
CA PHE A 38 -8.34 -9.12 -15.06
C PHE A 38 -9.51 -8.29 -14.52
N TRP A 39 -9.39 -7.69 -13.33
CA TRP A 39 -10.40 -6.76 -12.84
C TRP A 39 -10.45 -5.49 -13.68
N THR A 40 -11.63 -5.18 -14.23
CA THR A 40 -11.86 -3.96 -15.03
C THR A 40 -12.55 -2.85 -14.24
N GLY A 41 -13.10 -3.14 -13.06
CA GLY A 41 -13.75 -2.15 -12.21
C GLY A 41 -14.18 -2.67 -10.84
N SER A 42 -14.40 -1.75 -9.91
CA SER A 42 -14.78 -2.07 -8.52
C SER A 42 -16.22 -2.55 -8.37
N ALA A 43 -17.10 -2.27 -9.33
CA ALA A 43 -18.51 -2.66 -9.27
C ALA A 43 -18.65 -4.18 -9.23
N ASP A 44 -17.95 -4.89 -10.12
CA ASP A 44 -17.97 -6.36 -10.20
C ASP A 44 -17.39 -6.99 -8.92
N ILE A 45 -16.34 -6.39 -8.36
CA ILE A 45 -15.71 -6.82 -7.10
C ILE A 45 -16.72 -6.72 -5.94
N LEU A 46 -17.33 -5.54 -5.78
CA LEU A 46 -18.29 -5.28 -4.70
C LEU A 46 -19.56 -6.13 -4.86
N GLU A 47 -20.05 -6.29 -6.09
CA GLU A 47 -21.22 -7.12 -6.37
C GLU A 47 -20.94 -8.60 -6.11
N LYS A 48 -19.76 -9.11 -6.51
CA LYS A 48 -19.35 -10.49 -6.24
C LYS A 48 -19.20 -10.74 -4.74
N TYR A 49 -18.58 -9.83 -4.00
CA TYR A 49 -18.51 -9.91 -2.54
C TYR A 49 -19.90 -9.94 -1.90
N TYR A 50 -20.80 -9.05 -2.31
CA TYR A 50 -22.18 -8.98 -1.82
C TYR A 50 -22.99 -10.25 -2.12
N LYS A 51 -22.96 -10.74 -3.38
CA LYS A 51 -23.67 -11.96 -3.82
C LYS A 51 -23.20 -13.21 -3.08
N ASN A 52 -21.97 -13.22 -2.57
CA ASN A 52 -21.41 -14.31 -1.77
C ASN A 52 -21.50 -14.05 -0.26
N ASN A 53 -22.53 -13.32 0.19
CA ASN A 53 -22.83 -13.04 1.59
C ASN A 53 -21.69 -12.40 2.38
N GLY A 54 -20.87 -11.56 1.72
CA GLY A 54 -19.72 -10.93 2.36
C GLY A 54 -18.56 -11.88 2.63
N THR A 55 -18.49 -13.00 1.91
CA THR A 55 -17.30 -13.86 1.89
C THR A 55 -16.21 -13.16 1.10
N LYS A 56 -15.03 -12.97 1.71
CA LYS A 56 -13.87 -12.37 1.06
C LYS A 56 -13.54 -13.10 -0.26
N ILE A 57 -13.48 -12.35 -1.35
CA ILE A 57 -13.19 -12.86 -2.70
C ILE A 57 -11.69 -12.77 -3.02
N GLY A 58 -11.20 -13.53 -4.01
CA GLY A 58 -9.81 -13.45 -4.49
C GLY A 58 -9.73 -13.03 -5.97
N PHE A 59 -8.67 -12.37 -6.44
CA PHE A 59 -7.58 -11.71 -5.70
C PHE A 59 -7.36 -10.28 -6.20
N GLY A 60 -6.70 -9.44 -5.40
CA GLY A 60 -6.37 -8.06 -5.73
C GLY A 60 -4.91 -7.71 -5.51
N GLN A 61 -4.48 -6.60 -6.10
CA GLN A 61 -3.23 -5.89 -5.82
C GLN A 61 -3.53 -4.41 -5.57
N CYS A 62 -2.51 -3.59 -5.30
CA CYS A 62 -2.67 -2.21 -4.83
C CYS A 62 -3.69 -1.38 -5.61
N TRP A 63 -3.67 -1.40 -6.95
CA TRP A 63 -4.64 -0.67 -7.77
C TRP A 63 -6.08 -1.18 -7.62
N VAL A 64 -6.26 -2.48 -7.37
CA VAL A 64 -7.57 -3.10 -7.11
C VAL A 64 -8.11 -2.61 -5.77
N PHE A 65 -7.29 -2.66 -4.71
CA PHE A 65 -7.66 -2.14 -3.39
C PHE A 65 -7.98 -0.65 -3.45
N ALA A 66 -7.14 0.15 -4.11
CA ALA A 66 -7.35 1.58 -4.30
C ALA A 66 -8.66 1.85 -5.07
N GLY A 67 -8.94 1.10 -6.14
CA GLY A 67 -10.17 1.23 -6.91
C GLY A 67 -11.44 0.94 -6.10
N VAL A 68 -11.41 -0.10 -5.26
CA VAL A 68 -12.52 -0.43 -4.34
C VAL A 68 -12.74 0.68 -3.33
N LEU A 69 -11.68 1.11 -2.62
CA LEU A 69 -11.78 2.18 -1.62
C LEU A 69 -12.26 3.50 -2.25
N LEU A 70 -11.74 3.85 -3.43
CA LEU A 70 -12.10 5.06 -4.17
C LEU A 70 -13.61 5.09 -4.46
N SER A 71 -14.17 3.98 -4.94
CA SER A 71 -15.60 3.86 -5.22
C SER A 71 -16.45 3.97 -3.96
N MET A 72 -16.02 3.34 -2.86
CA MET A 72 -16.72 3.44 -1.56
C MET A 72 -16.73 4.88 -1.03
N LEU A 73 -15.58 5.57 -1.04
CA LEU A 73 -15.48 6.96 -0.60
C LEU A 73 -16.37 7.88 -1.43
N ARG A 74 -16.37 7.73 -2.77
CA ARG A 74 -17.21 8.53 -3.67
C ARG A 74 -18.69 8.26 -3.45
N ALA A 75 -19.08 7.00 -3.24
CA ALA A 75 -20.47 6.64 -2.93
C ALA A 75 -20.95 7.26 -1.60
N LEU A 76 -20.05 7.41 -0.63
CA LEU A 76 -20.32 8.09 0.65
C LEU A 76 -20.25 9.63 0.56
N GLY A 77 -20.00 10.19 -0.63
CA GLY A 77 -19.92 11.64 -0.84
C GLY A 77 -18.60 12.28 -0.41
N ILE A 78 -17.56 11.47 -0.14
CA ILE A 78 -16.23 11.97 0.20
C ILE A 78 -15.45 12.19 -1.11
N PRO A 79 -15.04 13.43 -1.44
CA PRO A 79 -14.24 13.68 -2.63
C PRO A 79 -12.91 12.95 -2.54
N SER A 80 -12.58 12.15 -3.55
CA SER A 80 -11.39 11.29 -3.53
C SER A 80 -10.80 11.07 -4.93
N ARG A 81 -9.49 10.79 -4.98
CA ARG A 81 -8.75 10.52 -6.22
C ARG A 81 -7.69 9.42 -6.01
N PRO A 82 -7.38 8.62 -7.03
CA PRO A 82 -6.29 7.65 -6.94
C PRO A 82 -4.94 8.37 -7.03
N ILE A 83 -3.91 7.77 -6.42
CA ILE A 83 -2.51 8.16 -6.53
C ILE A 83 -1.72 6.94 -6.98
N THR A 84 -0.74 7.16 -7.84
CA THR A 84 0.24 6.14 -8.24
C THR A 84 1.63 6.74 -8.13
N VAL A 85 2.50 6.05 -7.42
CA VAL A 85 3.91 6.43 -7.23
C VAL A 85 4.78 5.35 -7.84
N ALA A 86 5.64 5.74 -8.77
CA ALA A 86 6.63 4.86 -9.37
C ALA A 86 7.83 4.68 -8.42
N LEU A 87 8.47 3.51 -8.47
CA LEU A 87 9.58 3.15 -7.59
C LEU A 87 9.24 3.39 -6.10
N SER A 88 8.04 3.01 -5.66
CA SER A 88 7.55 3.33 -4.31
C SER A 88 8.32 2.55 -3.25
N GLY A 89 8.81 3.23 -2.20
CA GLY A 89 9.46 2.59 -1.06
C GLY A 89 8.47 1.93 -0.12
N LEU A 90 8.45 0.61 -0.05
CA LEU A 90 7.78 -0.09 1.04
C LEU A 90 8.79 -0.25 2.17
N ALA A 91 8.74 0.61 3.19
CA ALA A 91 9.54 0.47 4.42
C ALA A 91 8.60 0.33 5.62
N LEU A 92 8.51 -0.87 6.18
CA LEU A 92 7.52 -1.23 7.21
C LEU A 92 8.05 -1.13 8.64
N ASP A 93 9.36 -0.99 8.82
CA ASP A 93 10.08 -0.78 10.08
C ASP A 93 10.31 0.70 10.43
N ASN A 94 9.98 1.61 9.51
CA ASN A 94 10.01 3.07 9.70
C ASN A 94 11.42 3.69 9.78
N ASP A 95 12.45 3.04 9.24
CA ASP A 95 13.80 3.62 9.13
C ASP A 95 13.97 4.56 7.92
N LEU A 96 12.98 4.58 7.02
CA LEU A 96 12.90 5.38 5.80
C LEU A 96 13.94 4.99 4.73
N THR A 97 14.54 3.81 4.86
CA THR A 97 15.50 3.27 3.90
C THR A 97 15.00 1.96 3.29
N ILE A 98 15.50 1.65 2.09
CA ILE A 98 15.43 0.32 1.51
C ILE A 98 16.86 -0.21 1.47
N ASP A 99 17.12 -1.24 2.27
CA ASP A 99 18.47 -1.69 2.54
C ASP A 99 18.84 -2.93 1.73
N TYR A 100 20.02 -2.86 1.12
CA TYR A 100 20.62 -3.92 0.31
C TYR A 100 21.96 -4.35 0.91
N GLU A 101 22.26 -5.63 0.84
CA GLU A 101 23.58 -6.19 1.17
C GLU A 101 24.30 -6.57 -0.12
N LEU A 102 25.54 -6.08 -0.28
CA LEU A 102 26.43 -6.46 -1.36
C LEU A 102 27.11 -7.80 -1.06
N LYS A 103 26.57 -8.89 -1.60
CA LYS A 103 27.15 -10.24 -1.49
C LYS A 103 27.67 -10.71 -2.83
N GLU A 104 28.93 -11.11 -2.87
CA GLU A 104 29.56 -11.70 -4.06
C GLU A 104 29.46 -10.86 -5.35
N GLY A 105 29.21 -9.55 -5.24
CA GLY A 105 29.04 -8.63 -6.37
C GLY A 105 27.58 -8.37 -6.76
N GLU A 106 26.62 -8.99 -6.09
CA GLU A 106 25.18 -8.79 -6.28
C GLU A 106 24.56 -8.05 -5.08
N LEU A 107 23.53 -7.26 -5.35
CA LEU A 107 22.74 -6.58 -4.32
C LEU A 107 21.53 -7.43 -3.97
N GLU A 108 21.45 -7.85 -2.71
CA GLU A 108 20.31 -8.58 -2.16
C GLU A 108 19.57 -7.70 -1.16
N LEU A 109 18.24 -7.77 -1.09
CA LEU A 109 17.49 -7.08 -0.04
C LEU A 109 17.85 -7.65 1.34
N LEU A 110 18.05 -6.77 2.33
CA LEU A 110 18.26 -7.19 3.72
C LEU A 110 16.98 -7.71 4.38
N ASP A 111 15.84 -7.11 4.06
CA ASP A 111 14.50 -7.60 4.43
C ASP A 111 13.60 -7.60 3.19
N GLU A 112 13.16 -8.77 2.73
CA GLU A 112 12.26 -8.88 1.57
C GLU A 112 10.92 -8.14 1.75
N LYS A 113 10.55 -7.81 3.01
CA LYS A 113 9.38 -6.99 3.31
C LYS A 113 9.61 -5.52 2.99
N ASN A 114 10.85 -5.05 3.13
CA ASN A 114 11.24 -3.69 2.80
C ASN A 114 11.82 -3.66 1.39
N ARG A 115 11.10 -3.08 0.44
CA ARG A 115 11.49 -3.16 -0.97
C ARG A 115 10.97 -2.00 -1.78
N LEU A 116 11.64 -1.73 -2.89
CA LEU A 116 11.11 -0.87 -3.93
C LEU A 116 10.07 -1.62 -4.77
N TRP A 117 8.85 -1.10 -4.77
CA TRP A 117 7.82 -1.52 -5.70
C TRP A 117 7.99 -0.76 -7.00
N LEU A 118 7.88 -1.44 -8.15
CA LEU A 118 7.92 -0.77 -9.45
C LEU A 118 6.91 0.39 -9.50
N TYR A 119 5.73 0.16 -8.93
CA TYR A 119 4.80 1.22 -8.58
C TYR A 119 3.92 0.77 -7.41
N HIS A 120 3.35 1.74 -6.70
CA HIS A 120 2.31 1.52 -5.71
C HIS A 120 1.13 2.47 -5.96
N ALA A 121 -0.07 2.03 -5.63
CA ALA A 121 -1.28 2.81 -5.80
C ALA A 121 -2.12 2.85 -4.51
N TRP A 122 -2.60 4.04 -4.16
CA TRP A 122 -3.49 4.28 -3.01
C TRP A 122 -4.49 5.40 -3.32
N VAL A 123 -5.23 5.88 -2.32
CA VAL A 123 -6.27 6.91 -2.49
C VAL A 123 -5.98 8.14 -1.65
N GLN A 124 -6.22 9.32 -2.23
CA GLN A 124 -6.39 10.55 -1.47
C GLN A 124 -7.86 10.85 -1.24
N ALA A 125 -8.23 11.15 0.01
CA ALA A 125 -9.57 11.58 0.41
C ALA A 125 -9.52 13.03 0.93
N SER A 126 -10.41 13.90 0.46
CA SER A 126 -10.46 15.30 0.89
C SER A 126 -11.34 15.43 2.14
N MET A 127 -10.74 15.84 3.25
CA MET A 127 -11.44 16.07 4.51
C MET A 127 -10.74 17.11 5.39
N GLN A 128 -11.45 17.60 6.40
CA GLN A 128 -10.86 18.41 7.47
C GLN A 128 -10.13 17.52 8.47
N ARG A 129 -9.11 18.08 9.14
CA ARG A 129 -8.39 17.45 10.25
C ARG A 129 -8.65 18.23 11.53
N LEU A 130 -9.82 18.04 12.12
CA LEU A 130 -10.22 18.75 13.35
C LEU A 130 -9.27 18.46 14.53
N ASP A 131 -8.63 17.30 14.50
CA ASP A 131 -7.60 16.85 15.43
C ASP A 131 -6.25 17.56 15.27
N MET A 132 -5.91 18.06 14.07
CA MET A 132 -4.63 18.72 13.77
C MET A 132 -4.76 20.23 13.44
N GLY A 133 -5.99 20.70 13.21
CA GLY A 133 -6.29 22.06 12.77
C GLY A 133 -6.36 22.24 11.25
N THR A 134 -6.84 23.40 10.82
CA THR A 134 -7.13 23.71 9.40
C THR A 134 -5.89 23.69 8.50
N ARG A 135 -4.69 23.84 9.07
CA ARG A 135 -3.40 23.71 8.34
C ARG A 135 -3.28 22.34 7.67
N TYR A 136 -3.83 21.28 8.24
CA TYR A 136 -3.67 19.91 7.74
C TYR A 136 -4.89 19.38 6.98
N ALA A 137 -5.89 20.23 6.75
CA ALA A 137 -7.06 19.91 5.94
C ALA A 137 -6.72 19.76 4.44
N GLY A 138 -7.64 19.15 3.69
CA GLY A 138 -7.48 18.87 2.27
C GLY A 138 -7.21 17.39 2.04
N TRP A 139 -6.31 17.06 1.12
CA TRP A 139 -6.00 15.68 0.76
C TRP A 139 -5.33 14.92 1.90
N GLN A 140 -5.91 13.78 2.24
CA GLN A 140 -5.36 12.80 3.18
C GLN A 140 -5.04 11.52 2.42
N GLU A 141 -3.82 10.99 2.58
CA GLU A 141 -3.42 9.69 2.05
C GLU A 141 -4.09 8.57 2.84
N VAL A 142 -4.68 7.62 2.12
CA VAL A 142 -5.30 6.40 2.66
C VAL A 142 -4.92 5.24 1.77
N ASP A 143 -4.25 4.25 2.34
CA ASP A 143 -3.79 3.07 1.63
C ASP A 143 -4.53 1.82 2.13
N PRO A 144 -5.46 1.28 1.32
CA PRO A 144 -6.21 0.09 1.68
C PRO A 144 -5.39 -1.21 1.62
N THR A 145 -4.21 -1.20 0.99
CA THR A 145 -3.36 -2.39 0.84
C THR A 145 -2.80 -2.84 2.18
N TYR A 146 -2.33 -1.88 2.98
CA TYR A 146 -1.74 -2.10 4.30
C TYR A 146 -2.56 -1.43 5.43
N ALA A 147 -3.78 -0.98 5.10
CA ALA A 147 -4.70 -0.28 6.01
C ALA A 147 -4.04 0.93 6.72
N LYS A 148 -3.33 1.77 5.95
CA LYS A 148 -2.62 2.96 6.45
C LYS A 148 -3.38 4.25 6.22
N GLY A 149 -3.23 5.19 7.15
CA GLY A 149 -3.85 6.51 7.11
C GLY A 149 -5.12 6.64 7.96
N PRO A 150 -5.79 7.80 7.91
CA PRO A 150 -5.51 8.95 7.03
C PRO A 150 -4.30 9.79 7.48
N VAL A 151 -3.39 10.08 6.55
CA VAL A 151 -2.23 10.98 6.77
C VAL A 151 -2.39 12.25 5.94
N SER A 152 -2.14 13.42 6.54
CA SER A 152 -2.21 14.68 5.79
C SER A 152 -1.13 14.73 4.71
N HIS A 153 -1.51 14.98 3.45
CA HIS A 153 -0.56 15.15 2.36
C HIS A 153 0.48 16.24 2.66
N ARG A 154 0.06 17.30 3.36
CA ARG A 154 0.97 18.37 3.79
C ARG A 154 2.02 17.86 4.79
N SER A 155 1.67 16.98 5.73
CA SER A 155 2.64 16.45 6.69
C SER A 155 3.74 15.64 6.01
N ILE A 156 3.43 14.98 4.89
CA ILE A 156 4.44 14.30 4.04
C ILE A 156 5.34 15.33 3.37
N HIS A 157 4.75 16.36 2.74
CA HIS A 157 5.50 17.41 2.04
C HIS A 157 6.44 18.20 2.97
N GLU A 158 6.02 18.46 4.21
CA GLU A 158 6.80 19.21 5.20
C GLU A 158 7.70 18.31 6.07
N SER A 159 7.75 17.00 5.77
CA SER A 159 8.54 16.01 6.53
C SER A 159 8.29 16.02 8.04
N GLU A 160 7.06 16.29 8.47
CA GLU A 160 6.68 16.37 9.90
C GLU A 160 6.44 14.97 10.50
N ILE A 161 7.38 14.03 10.30
CA ILE A 161 7.22 12.60 10.59
C ILE A 161 7.08 12.37 12.10
N ASN A 162 5.86 11.98 12.52
CA ASN A 162 5.50 11.82 13.94
C ASN A 162 4.60 10.59 14.22
N SER A 163 4.35 9.77 13.19
CA SER A 163 3.57 8.53 13.31
C SER A 163 4.08 7.48 12.33
N THR A 164 3.82 6.21 12.62
CA THR A 164 4.21 5.08 11.76
C THR A 164 3.52 5.13 10.39
N ASP A 165 2.27 5.57 10.34
CA ASP A 165 1.56 5.75 9.08
C ASP A 165 2.15 6.89 8.24
N LEU A 166 2.56 7.99 8.88
CA LEU A 166 3.24 9.08 8.17
C LEU A 166 4.64 8.65 7.68
N ALA A 167 5.40 7.90 8.49
CA ALA A 167 6.67 7.33 8.06
C ALA A 167 6.49 6.40 6.86
N TYR A 168 5.46 5.55 6.87
CA TYR A 168 5.10 4.69 5.75
C TYR A 168 4.86 5.47 4.45
N PHE A 169 3.98 6.50 4.48
CA PHE A 169 3.72 7.30 3.27
C PHE A 169 4.93 8.14 2.86
N TYR A 170 5.74 8.60 3.81
CA TYR A 170 6.97 9.33 3.51
C TYR A 170 7.98 8.44 2.80
N ALA A 171 8.24 7.24 3.31
CA ALA A 171 9.10 6.25 2.67
C ALA A 171 8.58 5.86 1.27
N ALA A 172 7.25 5.74 1.11
CA ALA A 172 6.65 5.46 -0.19
C ALA A 172 7.07 6.45 -1.28
N VAL A 173 7.31 7.72 -0.94
CA VAL A 173 7.71 8.75 -1.90
C VAL A 173 9.21 9.09 -1.87
N ASN A 174 9.85 9.03 -0.70
CA ASN A 174 11.18 9.60 -0.44
C ASN A 174 12.16 8.61 0.22
N ALA A 175 11.88 7.30 0.26
CA ALA A 175 12.84 6.36 0.83
C ALA A 175 14.17 6.42 0.09
N ASP A 176 15.24 6.43 0.88
CA ASP A 176 16.62 6.33 0.39
C ASP A 176 16.97 4.84 0.17
N GLU A 177 17.87 4.57 -0.78
CA GLU A 177 18.42 3.23 -0.97
C GLU A 177 19.80 3.15 -0.32
N ALA A 178 19.99 2.23 0.62
CA ALA A 178 21.24 2.07 1.35
C ALA A 178 21.90 0.73 1.00
N VAL A 179 23.20 0.77 0.68
CA VAL A 179 23.98 -0.44 0.35
C VAL A 179 24.97 -0.73 1.47
N TRP A 180 24.91 -1.93 2.00
CA TRP A 180 25.71 -2.44 3.11
C TRP A 180 26.65 -3.55 2.64
N LYS A 181 27.75 -3.73 3.38
CA LYS A 181 28.63 -4.89 3.24
C LYS A 181 29.21 -5.30 4.58
N ASN A 182 28.89 -6.50 5.02
CA ASN A 182 29.29 -7.06 6.32
C ASN A 182 29.02 -6.07 7.48
N GLY A 183 27.84 -5.44 7.46
CA GLY A 183 27.42 -4.46 8.47
C GLY A 183 28.07 -3.07 8.36
N THR A 184 28.80 -2.79 7.29
CA THR A 184 29.35 -1.45 7.00
C THR A 184 28.54 -0.79 5.87
N LEU A 185 28.04 0.42 6.10
CA LEU A 185 27.39 1.22 5.06
C LEU A 185 28.43 1.62 3.99
N LEU A 186 28.14 1.31 2.74
CA LEU A 186 28.97 1.66 1.58
C LEU A 186 28.46 2.89 0.85
N GLU A 187 27.15 2.97 0.62
CA GLU A 187 26.53 4.00 -0.21
C GLU A 187 25.09 4.27 0.26
N ILE A 188 24.66 5.53 0.13
CA ILE A 188 23.26 5.94 0.23
C ILE A 188 22.92 6.73 -1.03
N SER A 189 21.83 6.34 -1.68
CA SER A 189 21.23 7.08 -2.79
C SER A 189 19.91 7.71 -2.34
N THR A 190 19.88 9.04 -2.35
CA THR A 190 18.71 9.85 -2.01
C THR A 190 17.91 10.20 -3.26
N LYS A 191 16.57 10.19 -3.15
CA LYS A 191 15.64 10.59 -4.22
C LYS A 191 15.38 12.10 -4.30
#